data_AF-A0A0L0F9M0-F1
#
_entry.id   AF-A0A0L0F9M0-F1
#
_cell.length_a   1.000
_cell.length_b   1.000
_cell.length_c   1.000
_cell.angle_alpha   90.00
_cell.angle_beta   90.00
_cell.angle_gamma   90.00
#
_symmetry.space_group_name_H-M   'P 1'
#
loop_
_entity.id
_entity.type
_entity.pdbx_description
1 polymer ?
#
loop_
_entity_poly.entity_id
_entity_poly.type
_entity_poly.pdbx_seq_one_letter_code
_entity_poly.pdbx_strand_id
1 'polypeptide(L)'
;MRGSFDSIQAYFNGKIIRKSELQPNKPHMFGFHPHGVTATSVSWVSHTSDWKELFPGITVNPATASVLHVLPLLRDFLQVMGFRDVTRTSLCNALDMDESILLVPGGQAEMVYSTSRRKELTIYTKHKGFIRLAVTKGVPLVPVLR
;
A
#
# COMPACT_ATOMS: atom_id res chain seq x y z
N MET A 1 -15.03 -21.51 -1.96
CA MET A 1 -15.80 -20.26 -2.03
C MET A 1 -14.82 -19.13 -2.32
N ARG A 2 -15.02 -18.33 -3.36
CA ARG A 2 -14.22 -17.11 -3.59
C ARG A 2 -14.51 -16.13 -2.46
N GLY A 3 -13.47 -15.58 -1.82
CA GLY A 3 -13.63 -14.60 -0.75
C GLY A 3 -14.16 -13.27 -1.28
N SER A 4 -14.68 -12.40 -0.41
CA SER A 4 -15.25 -11.10 -0.80
C SER A 4 -14.28 -10.23 -1.63
N PHE A 5 -12.98 -10.31 -1.35
CA PHE A 5 -11.94 -9.58 -2.10
C PHE A 5 -11.64 -10.16 -3.47
N ASP A 6 -11.81 -11.48 -3.66
CA ASP A 6 -11.64 -12.13 -4.96
C ASP A 6 -12.72 -11.67 -5.95
N SER A 7 -13.94 -11.40 -5.44
CA SER A 7 -15.03 -10.82 -6.24
C SER A 7 -14.71 -9.41 -6.71
N ILE A 8 -14.07 -8.57 -5.88
CA ILE A 8 -13.62 -7.22 -6.27
C ILE A 8 -12.55 -7.32 -7.35
N GLN A 9 -11.57 -8.21 -7.18
CA GLN A 9 -10.55 -8.43 -8.20
C GLN A 9 -11.14 -8.89 -9.54
N ALA A 10 -12.09 -9.83 -9.51
CA ALA A 10 -12.78 -10.31 -10.71
C ALA A 10 -13.59 -9.20 -11.41
N TYR A 11 -14.27 -8.34 -10.65
CA TYR A 11 -15.01 -7.20 -11.20
C TYR A 11 -14.11 -6.26 -12.01
N PHE A 12 -12.89 -5.98 -11.53
CA PHE A 12 -11.92 -5.14 -12.23
C PHE A 12 -11.04 -5.90 -13.22
N ASN A 13 -11.24 -7.21 -13.41
CA ASN A 13 -10.35 -8.09 -14.17
C ASN A 13 -8.86 -7.93 -13.75
N GLY A 14 -8.63 -7.74 -12.44
CA GLY A 14 -7.31 -7.50 -11.88
C GLY A 14 -6.43 -8.76 -11.93
N LYS A 15 -5.16 -8.59 -12.28
CA LYS A 15 -4.15 -9.64 -12.26
C LYS A 15 -2.92 -9.17 -11.49
N ILE A 16 -2.42 -10.00 -10.59
CA ILE A 16 -1.18 -9.73 -9.84
C ILE A 16 -0.06 -10.51 -10.54
N ILE A 17 0.98 -9.80 -10.97
CA ILE A 17 2.13 -10.41 -11.66
C ILE A 17 3.36 -10.23 -10.77
N ARG A 18 3.86 -11.34 -10.23
CA ARG A 18 5.11 -11.37 -9.47
C ARG A 18 6.31 -11.48 -10.41
N LYS A 19 7.17 -10.47 -10.42
CA LYS A 19 8.40 -10.44 -11.23
C LYS A 19 9.63 -11.04 -10.54
N SER A 20 9.64 -11.05 -9.21
CA SER A 20 10.74 -11.58 -8.40
C SER A 20 10.17 -12.16 -7.10
N GLU A 21 10.89 -13.13 -6.53
CA GLU A 21 10.54 -13.66 -5.22
C GLU A 21 10.83 -12.63 -4.14
N LEU A 22 9.98 -12.62 -3.11
CA LEU A 22 10.13 -11.82 -1.90
C LEU A 22 10.36 -12.77 -0.73
N GLN A 23 11.18 -12.36 0.24
CA GLN A 23 11.45 -13.22 1.40
C GLN A 23 10.21 -13.28 2.28
N PRO A 24 9.65 -14.47 2.56
CA PRO A 24 8.53 -14.58 3.50
C PRO A 24 8.99 -14.20 4.91
N ASN A 25 8.05 -13.74 5.75
CA ASN A 25 8.28 -13.45 7.17
C ASN A 25 9.36 -12.39 7.45
N LYS A 26 9.60 -11.48 6.51
CA LYS A 26 10.38 -10.25 6.75
C LYS A 26 9.56 -9.03 6.33
N PRO A 27 9.70 -7.89 7.02
CA PRO A 27 9.03 -6.67 6.60
C PRO A 27 9.55 -6.21 5.24
N HIS A 28 8.63 -5.69 4.42
CA HIS A 28 8.91 -5.06 3.13
C HIS A 28 8.24 -3.69 3.08
N MET A 29 8.82 -2.76 2.33
CA MET A 29 8.20 -1.46 2.07
C MET A 29 7.76 -1.37 0.61
N PHE A 30 6.45 -1.53 0.38
CA PHE A 30 5.83 -1.48 -0.93
C PHE A 30 5.51 -0.04 -1.34
N GLY A 31 6.00 0.36 -2.52
CA GLY A 31 5.67 1.63 -3.15
C GLY A 31 4.67 1.41 -4.28
N PHE A 32 3.39 1.66 -4.01
CA PHE A 32 2.31 1.53 -4.99
C PHE A 32 2.17 2.82 -5.80
N HIS A 33 2.39 2.75 -7.11
CA HIS A 33 2.31 3.90 -7.99
C HIS A 33 1.56 3.55 -9.29
N PRO A 34 0.73 4.45 -9.84
CA PRO A 34 0.47 5.83 -9.38
C PRO A 34 -0.64 6.02 -8.35
N HIS A 35 -0.72 7.21 -7.75
CA HIS A 35 -1.90 7.62 -7.00
C HIS A 35 -3.08 7.90 -7.94
N GLY A 36 -4.14 7.11 -7.83
CA GLY A 36 -5.43 7.41 -8.50
C GLY A 36 -6.21 8.51 -7.79
N VAL A 37 -7.42 8.83 -8.25
CA VAL A 37 -8.35 9.68 -7.47
C VAL A 37 -8.63 9.04 -6.11
N THR A 38 -8.81 7.72 -6.10
CA THR A 38 -8.83 6.88 -4.90
C THR A 38 -7.82 5.75 -5.07
N ALA A 39 -6.94 5.56 -4.08
CA ALA A 39 -6.02 4.42 -4.06
C ALA A 39 -6.73 3.15 -3.55
N THR A 40 -7.93 2.84 -4.04
CA THR A 40 -8.80 1.82 -3.43
C THR A 40 -8.20 0.42 -3.47
N SER A 41 -7.42 0.08 -4.50
CA SER A 41 -6.75 -1.22 -4.63
C SER A 41 -5.75 -1.49 -3.52
N VAL A 42 -5.11 -0.45 -2.97
CA VAL A 42 -4.20 -0.53 -1.83
C VAL A 42 -4.90 -1.16 -0.61
N SER A 43 -6.20 -0.92 -0.47
CA SER A 43 -6.99 -1.38 0.68
C SER A 43 -7.34 -2.88 0.65
N TRP A 44 -7.32 -3.53 -0.52
CA TRP A 44 -7.84 -4.90 -0.66
C TRP A 44 -6.93 -5.87 -1.39
N VAL A 45 -5.96 -5.40 -2.18
CA VAL A 45 -5.14 -6.28 -3.04
C VAL A 45 -4.41 -7.38 -2.24
N SER A 46 -3.89 -7.05 -1.05
CA SER A 46 -3.18 -7.99 -0.17
C SER A 46 -4.08 -9.06 0.45
N HIS A 47 -5.40 -8.89 0.37
CA HIS A 47 -6.37 -9.82 0.96
C HIS A 47 -6.93 -10.83 -0.05
N THR A 48 -6.61 -10.66 -1.33
CA THR A 48 -6.99 -11.58 -2.42
C THR A 48 -6.28 -12.92 -2.29
N SER A 49 -6.92 -13.97 -2.82
CA SER A 49 -6.33 -15.32 -2.88
C SER A 49 -5.05 -15.32 -3.73
N ASP A 50 -5.05 -14.61 -4.86
CA ASP A 50 -3.89 -14.47 -5.75
C ASP A 50 -2.68 -13.87 -5.02
N TRP A 51 -2.89 -12.84 -4.19
CA TRP A 51 -1.80 -12.27 -3.39
C TRP A 51 -1.23 -13.30 -2.42
N LYS A 52 -2.11 -14.02 -1.69
CA LYS A 52 -1.69 -15.02 -0.70
C LYS A 52 -0.92 -16.18 -1.32
N GLU A 53 -1.27 -16.58 -2.54
CA GLU A 53 -0.56 -17.61 -3.31
C GLU A 53 0.81 -17.11 -3.80
N LEU A 54 0.86 -15.88 -4.34
CA LEU A 54 2.10 -15.30 -4.88
C LEU A 54 3.08 -14.85 -3.80
N PHE A 55 2.59 -14.43 -2.64
CA PHE A 55 3.38 -13.85 -1.55
C PHE A 55 3.02 -14.50 -0.21
N PRO A 56 3.24 -15.82 -0.05
CA PRO A 56 2.89 -16.52 1.18
C PRO A 56 3.65 -15.96 2.38
N GLY A 57 2.95 -15.73 3.48
CA GLY A 57 3.55 -15.16 4.70
C GLY A 57 3.88 -13.67 4.62
N ILE A 58 3.45 -12.96 3.58
CA ILE A 58 3.61 -11.51 3.44
C ILE A 58 2.26 -10.82 3.64
N THR A 59 2.02 -10.40 4.88
CA THR A 59 0.91 -9.50 5.24
C THR A 59 1.37 -8.06 5.09
N VAL A 60 0.51 -7.20 4.55
CA VAL A 60 0.86 -5.82 4.25
C VAL A 60 -0.19 -4.86 4.77
N ASN A 61 0.29 -3.85 5.51
CA ASN A 61 -0.51 -2.82 6.15
C ASN A 61 -0.51 -1.53 5.30
N PRO A 62 -1.66 -1.12 4.76
CA PRO A 62 -1.76 0.12 3.99
C PRO A 62 -1.52 1.35 4.85
N ALA A 63 -0.68 2.26 4.38
CA ALA A 63 -0.46 3.57 5.00
C ALA A 63 -1.35 4.63 4.35
N THR A 64 -2.14 5.34 5.17
CA THR A 64 -3.08 6.37 4.71
C THR A 64 -2.81 7.73 5.34
N ALA A 65 -3.48 8.77 4.83
CA ALA A 65 -3.31 10.13 5.32
C ALA A 65 -3.65 10.24 6.81
N SER A 66 -2.77 10.88 7.59
CA SER A 66 -2.89 10.96 9.05
C SER A 66 -4.19 11.60 9.53
N VAL A 67 -4.80 12.49 8.73
CA VAL A 67 -6.11 13.09 9.04
C VAL A 67 -7.21 12.05 9.24
N LEU A 68 -7.15 10.90 8.55
CA LEU A 68 -8.12 9.82 8.70
C LEU A 68 -8.00 9.10 10.04
N HIS A 69 -6.83 9.19 10.69
CA HIS A 69 -6.52 8.58 11.98
C HIS A 69 -6.77 9.52 13.17
N VAL A 70 -7.31 10.73 12.94
CA VAL A 70 -7.71 11.66 14.01
C VAL A 70 -9.20 11.55 14.33
N LEU A 71 -10.03 11.16 13.36
CA LEU A 71 -11.48 11.02 13.52
C LEU A 71 -11.79 9.70 14.26
N PRO A 72 -12.39 9.69 15.46
CA PRO A 72 -12.42 8.53 16.35
C PRO A 72 -13.03 7.27 15.71
N LEU A 73 -14.23 7.36 15.12
CA LEU A 73 -14.88 6.19 14.50
C LEU A 73 -14.12 5.69 13.25
N LEU A 74 -13.62 6.61 12.44
CA LEU A 74 -12.88 6.27 11.22
C LEU A 74 -11.50 5.69 11.55
N ARG A 75 -10.81 6.27 12.54
CA ARG A 75 -9.53 5.81 13.06
C ARG A 75 -9.66 4.37 13.56
N ASP A 76 -10.64 4.11 14.42
CA ASP A 76 -10.79 2.79 15.02
C ASP A 76 -11.14 1.75 13.95
N PHE A 77 -12.00 2.10 12.98
CA PHE A 77 -12.27 1.27 11.80
C PHE A 77 -11.00 0.98 10.98
N LEU A 78 -10.21 2.00 10.65
CA LEU A 78 -8.97 1.84 9.87
C LEU A 78 -7.95 0.96 10.62
N GLN A 79 -7.80 1.16 11.93
CA GLN A 79 -6.87 0.38 12.75
C GLN A 79 -7.30 -1.09 12.87
N VAL A 80 -8.60 -1.37 13.03
CA VAL A 80 -9.14 -2.75 13.00
C VAL A 80 -8.86 -3.41 11.65
N MET A 81 -8.93 -2.65 10.56
CA MET A 81 -8.61 -3.13 9.21
C MET A 81 -7.10 -3.20 8.92
N GLY A 82 -6.23 -2.94 9.89
CA GLY A 82 -4.77 -3.05 9.74
C GLY A 82 -4.10 -1.84 9.07
N PHE A 83 -4.80 -0.73 8.89
CA PHE A 83 -4.22 0.48 8.31
C PHE A 83 -3.31 1.19 9.31
N ARG A 84 -2.26 1.82 8.78
CA ARG A 84 -1.35 2.69 9.52
C ARG A 84 -1.46 4.12 8.99
N ASP A 85 -1.07 5.10 9.79
CA ASP A 85 -0.90 6.45 9.26
C ASP A 85 0.46 6.55 8.53
N VAL A 86 0.58 7.50 7.61
CA VAL A 86 1.81 7.67 6.80
C VAL A 86 2.89 8.51 7.52
N THR A 87 2.79 8.70 8.85
CA THR A 87 3.83 9.43 9.60
C THR A 87 5.10 8.60 9.74
N ARG A 88 6.25 9.27 9.79
CA ARG A 88 7.54 8.60 9.99
C ARG A 88 7.54 7.68 11.22
N THR A 89 6.92 8.12 12.31
CA THR A 89 6.87 7.36 13.57
C THR A 89 6.03 6.09 13.42
N SER A 90 4.83 6.18 12.83
CA SER A 90 3.98 5.02 12.60
C SER A 90 4.64 4.00 11.67
N LEU A 91 5.22 4.47 10.56
CA LEU A 91 5.94 3.61 9.62
C LEU A 91 7.17 2.96 10.27
N CYS A 92 7.91 3.70 11.10
CA CYS A 92 9.06 3.15 11.84
C CYS A 92 8.62 2.03 12.78
N ASN A 93 7.60 2.29 13.60
CA ASN A 93 7.07 1.33 14.58
C ASN A 93 6.53 0.07 13.90
N ALA A 94 5.82 0.22 12.78
CA ALA A 94 5.31 -0.93 12.03
C ALA A 94 6.45 -1.84 11.54
N LEU A 95 7.51 -1.25 10.96
CA LEU A 95 8.67 -2.02 10.51
C LEU A 95 9.43 -2.67 11.69
N ASP A 96 9.49 -2.00 12.85
CA ASP A 96 10.09 -2.55 14.07
C ASP A 96 9.28 -3.72 14.67
N MET A 97 8.00 -3.83 14.30
CA MET A 97 7.13 -4.96 14.64
C MET A 97 7.06 -6.01 13.52
N ASP A 98 8.02 -5.99 12.58
CA ASP A 98 8.07 -6.87 11.40
C ASP A 98 6.83 -6.80 10.48
N GLU A 99 6.10 -5.69 10.53
CA GLU A 99 4.96 -5.45 9.65
C GLU A 99 5.42 -4.87 8.30
N SER A 100 4.96 -5.45 7.19
CA SER A 100 5.18 -4.84 5.88
C SER A 100 4.23 -3.66 5.67
N ILE A 101 4.72 -2.60 5.03
CA ILE A 101 3.95 -1.39 4.74
C ILE A 101 3.71 -1.28 3.24
N LEU A 102 2.50 -0.85 2.84
CA LEU A 102 2.22 -0.38 1.50
C LEU A 102 1.77 1.07 1.52
N LEU A 103 2.50 1.91 0.81
CA LEU A 103 2.22 3.33 0.70
C LEU A 103 2.18 3.76 -0.76
N VAL A 104 1.57 4.91 -1.01
CA VAL A 104 1.52 5.53 -2.33
C VAL A 104 2.47 6.72 -2.36
N PRO A 105 3.66 6.61 -3.01
CA PRO A 105 4.70 7.64 -2.94
C PRO A 105 4.22 9.03 -3.36
N GLY A 106 3.39 9.09 -4.40
CA GLY A 106 2.83 10.33 -4.93
C GLY A 106 1.89 11.08 -3.98
N GLY A 107 1.22 10.34 -3.10
CA GLY A 107 0.28 10.88 -2.12
C GLY A 107 -0.74 11.86 -2.71
N GLN A 108 -1.10 12.85 -1.90
CA GLN A 108 -2.05 13.90 -2.28
C GLN A 108 -1.60 14.73 -3.49
N ALA A 109 -0.29 14.88 -3.70
CA ALA A 109 0.23 15.66 -4.82
C ALA A 109 -0.16 15.03 -6.16
N GLU A 110 -0.07 13.71 -6.30
CA GLU A 110 -0.56 13.02 -7.50
C GLU A 110 -2.10 12.95 -7.54
N MET A 111 -2.76 12.80 -6.38
CA MET A 111 -4.22 12.73 -6.30
C MET A 111 -4.91 13.97 -6.90
N VAL A 112 -4.43 15.17 -6.58
CA VAL A 112 -5.02 16.45 -7.02
C VAL A 112 -4.98 16.61 -8.54
N TYR A 113 -3.96 16.09 -9.19
CA TYR A 113 -3.83 16.14 -10.65
C TYR A 113 -4.35 14.87 -11.35
N SER A 114 -4.85 13.89 -10.59
CA SER A 114 -5.39 12.64 -11.13
C SER A 114 -6.76 12.89 -11.78
N THR A 115 -6.92 12.48 -13.03
CA THR A 115 -8.19 12.58 -13.76
C THR A 115 -8.44 11.37 -14.64
N SER A 116 -9.66 10.85 -14.62
CA SER A 116 -10.08 9.77 -15.51
C SER A 116 -10.34 10.23 -16.95
N ARG A 117 -10.38 11.56 -17.19
CA ARG A 117 -10.72 12.14 -18.49
C ARG A 117 -9.51 12.35 -19.41
N ARG A 118 -8.29 12.32 -18.88
CA ARG A 118 -7.05 12.52 -19.64
C ARG A 118 -6.17 11.28 -19.53
N LYS A 119 -5.36 11.02 -20.55
CA LYS A 119 -4.39 9.92 -20.57
C LYS A 119 -3.01 10.37 -20.07
N GLU A 120 -2.97 11.40 -19.24
CA GLU A 120 -1.74 11.98 -18.68
C GLU A 120 -1.57 11.50 -17.24
N LEU A 121 -0.34 11.13 -16.89
CA LEU A 121 0.01 10.74 -15.54
C LEU A 121 0.97 11.76 -14.94
N THR A 122 0.56 12.38 -13.84
CA THR A 122 1.44 13.24 -13.04
C THR A 122 2.21 12.38 -12.06
N ILE A 123 3.55 12.47 -12.08
CA ILE A 123 4.43 11.73 -11.18
C ILE A 123 5.09 12.70 -10.22
N TYR A 124 4.95 12.45 -8.92
CA TYR A 124 5.54 13.30 -7.88
C TYR A 124 6.75 12.62 -7.23
N THR A 125 7.94 13.16 -7.49
CA THR A 125 9.22 12.53 -7.12
C THR A 125 9.87 13.09 -5.85
N LYS A 126 9.22 14.05 -5.17
CA LYS A 126 9.81 14.72 -4.00
C LYS A 126 9.69 13.91 -2.71
N HIS A 127 8.74 12.96 -2.62
CA HIS A 127 8.55 12.11 -1.45
C HIS A 127 9.62 11.02 -1.37
N LYS A 128 10.78 11.35 -0.77
CA LYS A 128 11.90 10.40 -0.60
C LYS A 128 12.05 9.85 0.83
N GLY A 129 11.17 10.27 1.75
CA GLY A 129 11.26 9.91 3.16
C GLY A 129 11.12 8.40 3.41
N PHE A 130 10.22 7.73 2.69
CA PHE A 130 10.02 6.30 2.81
C PHE A 130 11.24 5.50 2.32
N ILE A 131 11.88 5.95 1.23
CA ILE A 131 13.12 5.34 0.72
C ILE A 131 14.22 5.43 1.78
N ARG A 132 14.41 6.62 2.37
CA ARG A 132 15.39 6.81 3.44
C ARG A 132 15.09 5.90 4.63
N LEU A 133 13.82 5.79 5.02
CA LEU A 133 13.40 4.92 6.12
C LEU A 133 13.69 3.44 5.84
N ALA A 134 13.34 2.94 4.66
CA ALA A 134 13.62 1.57 4.26
C ALA A 134 15.12 1.26 4.29
N VAL A 135 15.95 2.16 3.75
CA VAL A 135 17.42 2.05 3.82
C VAL A 135 17.92 2.04 5.27
N THR A 136 17.42 2.96 6.11
CA THR A 136 17.80 3.02 7.54
C THR A 136 17.41 1.76 8.30
N LYS A 137 16.27 1.15 7.98
CA LYS A 137 15.78 -0.07 8.62
C LYS A 137 16.31 -1.36 7.99
N GLY A 138 17.05 -1.28 6.88
CA GLY A 138 17.51 -2.45 6.14
C GLY A 138 16.37 -3.26 5.49
N VAL A 139 15.25 -2.61 5.20
CA VAL A 139 14.04 -3.24 4.66
C VAL A 139 14.01 -3.11 3.12
N PRO A 140 13.72 -4.19 2.37
CA PRO A 140 13.60 -4.12 0.92
C PRO A 140 12.49 -3.18 0.47
N LEU A 141 12.79 -2.32 -0.51
CA LEU A 141 11.81 -1.52 -1.22
C LEU A 141 11.25 -2.33 -2.39
N VAL A 142 9.93 -2.50 -2.42
CA VAL A 142 9.23 -3.27 -3.48
C VAL A 142 8.37 -2.33 -4.33
N PRO A 143 8.74 -2.08 -5.59
CA PRO A 143 7.90 -1.28 -6.47
C PRO A 143 6.65 -2.06 -6.90
N VAL A 144 5.47 -1.44 -6.77
CA VAL A 144 4.20 -1.99 -7.24
C VAL A 144 3.62 -1.02 -8.26
N LEU A 145 3.42 -1.50 -9.49
CA LEU A 145 2.88 -0.73 -10.60
C LEU A 145 1.48 -1.25 -10.93
N ARG A 146 0.52 -0.33 -11.05
CA ARG A 146 -0.87 -0.60 -11.46
C ARG A 146 -1.12 -0.18 -12.90
#